data_AF-A0A656Z3L6-F1
#
_entry.id   AF-A0A656Z3L6-F1
#
_cell.length_a   1.000
_cell.length_b   1.000
_cell.length_c   1.000
_cell.angle_alpha   90.00
_cell.angle_beta   90.00
_cell.angle_gamma   90.00
#
_symmetry.space_group_name_H-M   'P 1'
#
loop_
_entity.id
_entity.type
_entity.pdbx_description
1 polymer ?
#
loop_
_entity_poly.entity_id
_entity_poly.type
_entity_poly.pdbx_seq_one_letter_code
_entity_poly.pdbx_strand_id
1 'polypeptide(L)' 'RRRFLPNLCNVTLMSEVLGQSYRLRISASALRSVEHRGGLDAFLVKSDDKELSQRARLLKRQIAKKQAEAAA' A
#
# COMPACT_ATOMS: atom_id res chain seq x y z
N ARG A 1 -26.77 -11.41 17.47
CA ARG A 1 -25.42 -11.84 17.00
C ARG A 1 -24.58 -10.61 16.70
N ARG A 2 -23.43 -10.42 17.37
CA ARG A 2 -22.56 -9.22 17.22
C ARG A 2 -21.79 -9.28 15.89
N ARG A 3 -21.65 -8.14 15.20
CA ARG A 3 -20.78 -7.99 14.01
C ARG A 3 -19.50 -7.26 14.42
N PHE A 4 -18.34 -7.81 14.08
CA PHE A 4 -17.06 -7.18 14.32
C PHE A 4 -16.58 -6.54 13.02
N LEU A 5 -16.56 -5.21 12.99
CA LEU A 5 -16.09 -4.46 11.84
C LEU A 5 -14.66 -3.97 12.08
N PRO A 6 -13.80 -3.98 11.06
CA PRO A 6 -12.47 -3.40 11.17
C PRO A 6 -12.57 -1.89 11.38
N ASN A 7 -11.64 -1.34 12.18
CA ASN A 7 -11.50 0.11 12.31
C ASN A 7 -10.89 0.68 11.03
N LEU A 8 -11.71 1.29 10.18
CA LEU A 8 -11.31 1.84 8.89
C LEU A 8 -11.02 3.34 9.02
N CYS A 9 -9.82 3.74 8.59
CA CYS A 9 -9.33 5.11 8.62
C CYS A 9 -9.03 5.59 7.20
N ASN A 10 -9.28 6.88 6.93
CA ASN A 10 -8.85 7.52 5.69
C ASN A 10 -7.50 8.17 5.93
N VAL A 11 -6.46 7.68 5.27
CA VAL A 11 -5.08 8.15 5.44
C VAL A 11 -4.46 8.47 4.09
N THR A 12 -3.51 9.39 4.10
CA THR A 12 -2.70 9.74 2.93
C THR A 12 -1.31 9.15 3.15
N LEU A 13 -0.86 8.33 2.20
CA LEU A 13 0.47 7.71 2.22
C LEU A 13 1.25 8.21 1.02
N MET A 14 2.51 8.58 1.23
CA MET A 14 3.41 9.00 0.16
C MET A 14 4.17 7.79 -0.39
N SER A 15 4.26 7.71 -1.71
CA SER A 15 5.15 6.80 -2.43
C SER A 15 6.42 7.57 -2.80
N GLU A 16 7.56 7.06 -2.38
CA GLU A 16 8.87 7.63 -2.70
C GLU A 16 9.26 7.31 -4.15
N VAL A 17 8.97 6.08 -4.60
CA VAL A 17 9.28 5.64 -5.97
C VAL A 17 8.49 6.43 -7.02
N LEU A 18 7.23 6.78 -6.73
CA LEU A 18 6.38 7.53 -7.64
C LEU A 18 6.39 9.04 -7.39
N GLY A 19 6.93 9.50 -6.25
CA GLY A 19 6.92 10.91 -5.85
C GLY A 19 5.51 11.49 -5.66
N GLN A 20 4.53 10.63 -5.34
CA GLN A 20 3.11 11.00 -5.28
C GLN A 20 2.46 10.52 -3.99
N SER A 21 1.47 11.29 -3.52
CA SER A 21 0.65 10.93 -2.36
C SER A 21 -0.66 10.28 -2.77
N TYR A 22 -0.99 9.16 -2.12
CA TYR A 22 -2.20 8.39 -2.36
C TYR A 22 -3.09 8.38 -1.12
N ARG A 23 -4.35 8.79 -1.30
CA ARG A 23 -5.37 8.68 -0.26
C ARG A 23 -6.02 7.30 -0.32
N LEU A 24 -5.92 6.54 0.76
CA LEU A 24 -6.45 5.19 0.88
C LEU A 24 -7.32 5.06 2.14
N ARG A 25 -8.36 4.24 2.03
CA ARG A 25 -9.16 3.82 3.18
C ARG A 25 -8.68 2.44 3.62
N ILE A 26 -7.98 2.38 4.75
CA ILE A 26 -7.35 1.16 5.24
C ILE A 26 -7.71 0.90 6.71
N SER A 27 -7.51 -0.34 7.16
CA SER A 27 -7.67 -0.66 8.58
C SER A 27 -6.48 -0.13 9.40
N ALA A 28 -6.69 0.11 10.69
CA ALA A 28 -5.61 0.48 11.60
C ALA A 28 -4.49 -0.58 11.65
N SER A 29 -4.79 -1.86 11.40
CA SER A 29 -3.78 -2.93 11.32
C SER A 29 -2.92 -2.83 10.06
N ALA A 30 -3.52 -2.45 8.94
CA ALA A 30 -2.79 -2.22 7.70
C ALA A 30 -1.86 -1.01 7.85
N LEU A 31 -2.29 0.07 8.51
CA LEU A 31 -1.45 1.24 8.76
C LEU A 31 -0.17 0.87 9.53
N ARG A 32 -0.30 0.15 10.66
CA ARG A 32 0.85 -0.36 11.43
C ARG A 32 1.77 -1.26 10.60
N SER A 33 1.18 -2.06 9.72
CA SER A 33 1.93 -2.97 8.85
C SER A 33 2.74 -2.24 7.76
N VAL A 34 2.24 -1.08 7.30
CA VAL A 34 2.96 -0.20 6.36
C VAL A 34 4.13 0.47 7.08
N GLU A 35 3.90 1.00 8.28
CA GLU A 35 4.97 1.62 9.09
C GLU A 35 6.05 0.62 9.45
N HIS A 36 5.68 -0.58 9.91
CA HIS A 36 6.63 -1.64 10.25
C HIS A 36 7.47 -2.11 9.04
N ARG A 37 6.89 -2.07 7.83
CA ARG A 37 7.63 -2.40 6.60
C ARG A 37 8.48 -1.24 6.07
N GLY A 38 8.42 -0.07 6.70
CA GLY A 38 9.21 1.10 6.31
C GLY A 38 8.61 1.92 5.17
N GLY A 39 7.29 1.87 4.96
CA GLY A 39 6.61 2.72 3.98
C GLY A 39 5.69 1.97 3.01
N LEU A 40 4.97 2.74 2.18
CA LEU A 40 3.97 2.22 1.25
C LEU A 40 4.60 1.31 0.17
N ASP A 41 5.71 1.76 -0.41
CA ASP A 41 6.33 1.05 -1.54
C ASP A 41 6.94 -0.28 -1.10
N ALA A 42 7.68 -0.28 0.01
CA ALA A 42 8.24 -1.49 0.62
C ALA A 42 7.13 -2.50 1.01
N PHE A 43 6.00 -1.99 1.52
CA PHE A 43 4.83 -2.82 1.79
C PHE A 43 4.27 -3.45 0.51
N LEU A 44 4.03 -2.66 -0.54
CA LEU A 44 3.41 -3.13 -1.77
C LEU A 44 4.30 -4.13 -2.53
N VAL A 45 5.62 -3.93 -2.54
CA VAL A 45 6.56 -4.84 -3.19
C VAL A 45 6.57 -6.22 -2.51
N LYS A 46 6.53 -6.26 -1.16
CA LYS A 46 6.56 -7.51 -0.38
C LYS A 46 5.20 -8.21 -0.25
N SER A 47 4.10 -7.52 -0.53
CA SER A 47 2.75 -8.06 -0.31
C SER A 47 2.28 -8.92 -1.48
N ASP A 48 1.51 -9.97 -1.18
CA ASP A 48 0.90 -10.84 -2.19
C ASP A 48 -0.27 -10.16 -2.92
N ASP A 49 -0.38 -10.42 -4.23
CA ASP A 49 -1.43 -9.82 -5.07
C ASP A 49 -2.85 -10.21 -4.64
N LYS A 50 -3.01 -11.36 -3.98
CA LYS A 50 -4.30 -11.86 -3.47
C LYS A 50 -4.79 -11.07 -2.25
N GLU A 51 -3.87 -10.53 -1.46
CA GLU A 51 -4.18 -9.75 -0.26
C GLU A 51 -4.41 -8.26 -0.57
N LEU A 52 -3.98 -7.83 -1.76
CA LEU A 52 -4.08 -6.44 -2.20
C LEU A 52 -5.41 -6.15 -2.89
N SER A 53 -5.99 -5.01 -2.50
CA SER A 53 -7.11 -4.41 -3.24
C SER A 53 -6.70 -4.11 -4.70
N GLN A 54 -7.68 -3.97 -5.58
CA GLN A 54 -7.42 -3.69 -7.00
C GLN A 54 -6.59 -2.41 -7.20
N ARG A 55 -6.87 -1.34 -6.43
CA ARG A 55 -6.07 -0.10 -6.46
C ARG A 55 -4.63 -0.34 -6.02
N ALA A 56 -4.43 -1.11 -4.94
CA ALA A 56 -3.10 -1.41 -4.43
C ALA A 56 -2.29 -2.29 -5.40
N ARG A 57 -2.94 -3.23 -6.11
CA ARG A 57 -2.30 -4.01 -7.19
C ARG A 57 -1.85 -3.14 -8.36
N LEU A 58 -2.66 -2.15 -8.75
CA LEU A 58 -2.28 -1.21 -9.80
C LEU A 58 -1.06 -0.37 -9.38
N LEU A 59 -1.05 0.14 -8.14
CA LEU A 59 0.10 0.86 -7.59
C LEU A 59 1.35 -0.02 -7.56
N LYS A 60 1.25 -1.27 -7.09
CA LYS A 60 2.36 -2.23 -7.09
C LYS A 60 2.96 -2.41 -8.49
N ARG A 61 2.13 -2.54 -9.53
CA ARG A 61 2.60 -2.66 -10.92
C ARG A 61 3.31 -1.39 -11.40
N GLN A 62 2.78 -0.21 -11.04
CA GLN A 62 3.41 1.07 -11.39
C GLN A 62 4.77 1.23 -10.70
N ILE A 63 4.86 0.89 -9.42
CA ILE A 63 6.11 0.90 -8.64
C ILE A 63 7.12 -0.08 -9.26
N ALA A 64 6.72 -1.31 -9.55
CA ALA A 64 7.59 -2.31 -10.17
C ALA A 64 8.12 -1.84 -11.53
N LYS A 65 7.27 -1.22 -12.36
CA LYS A 65 7.69 -0.64 -13.65
C LYS A 65 8.71 0.48 -13.46
N LYS A 66 8.47 1.40 -12.53
CA LYS A 66 9.37 2.53 -12.25
C LYS A 66 10.70 2.07 -11.65
N GLN A 67 10.69 1.05 -10.80
CA GLN A 67 11.91 0.45 -10.27
C GLN A 67 12.73 -0.24 -11.38
N ALA A 68 12.07 -0.92 -12.32
CA ALA A 68 12.75 -1.51 -13.47
C ALA A 68 13.36 -0.44 -14.40
N GLU A 69 12.66 0.69 -14.61
CA GLU A 69 13.19 1.84 -15.36
C GLU A 69 14.40 2.49 -14.65
N ALA A 70 14.40 2.54 -13.31
CA ALA A 70 15.50 3.14 -12.53
C ALA A 70 16.75 2.26 -12.39
N ALA A 71 16.61 0.94 -12.63
CA ALA A 71 17.70 -0.02 -12.55
C ALA A 71 18.40 -0.27 -13.90
N ALA A 72 17.86 0.27 -15.01
CA ALA A 72 18.39 0.19 -16.36
C ALA A 72 19.20 1.45 -16.71
#